data_AF-A0A9E3PHI9-F1
#
_entry.id   AF-A0A9E3PHI9-F1
#
_cell.length_a   1.000
_cell.length_b   1.000
_cell.length_c   1.000
_cell.angle_alpha   90.00
_cell.angle_beta   90.00
_cell.angle_gamma   90.00
#
_symmetry.space_group_name_H-M   'P 1'
#
loop_
_entity.id
_entity.type
_entity.pdbx_description
1 polymer ?
#
loop_
_entity_poly.entity_id
_entity_poly.type
_entity_poly.pdbx_seq_one_letter_code
_entity_poly.pdbx_strand_id
1 'polypeptide(L)'
;MVCVTCRRRQGGATEGPYDEPGRELVQTLAERLAADADVTVTPVECLSVCRRPCTVAFAAPGKWTYVIGDLDADTHLDDLVLAARQYAVAADGIIPWRERPLPIRKGVVARVPPLVCKMETTS
;
A
#
# COMPACT_ATOMS: atom_id res chain seq x y z
N MET A 1 3.95 -1.12 2.92
CA MET A 1 3.64 -0.41 4.19
C MET A 1 2.13 -0.32 4.36
N VAL A 2 1.60 -0.56 5.56
CA VAL A 2 0.15 -0.52 5.84
C VAL A 2 -0.11 0.40 7.03
N CYS A 3 -1.02 1.36 6.90
CA CYS A 3 -1.39 2.27 7.98
C CYS A 3 -2.28 1.55 9.01
N VAL A 4 -1.80 1.38 10.24
CA VAL A 4 -2.52 0.61 11.28
C VAL A 4 -3.40 1.46 12.20
N THR A 5 -3.45 2.77 12.00
CA THR A 5 -4.28 3.69 12.82
C THR A 5 -5.41 4.36 12.03
N CYS A 6 -5.45 4.17 10.70
CA CYS A 6 -6.58 4.67 9.93
C CYS A 6 -7.86 3.94 10.32
N ARG A 7 -8.94 4.71 10.52
CA ARG A 7 -10.21 4.19 10.99
C ARG A 7 -11.24 4.20 9.88
N ARG A 8 -11.89 3.06 9.63
CA ARG A 8 -13.01 2.94 8.69
C ARG A 8 -14.32 2.87 9.47
N ARG A 9 -15.39 3.38 8.87
CA ARG A 9 -16.73 3.17 9.42
C ARG A 9 -17.24 1.81 8.95
N GLN A 10 -17.66 0.96 9.89
CA GLN A 10 -18.14 -0.38 9.55
C GLN A 10 -19.37 -0.30 8.64
N GLY A 11 -19.39 -1.14 7.61
CA GLY A 11 -20.51 -1.25 6.65
C GLY A 11 -20.78 -0.01 5.80
N GLY A 12 -19.87 0.97 5.73
CA GLY A 12 -20.07 2.20 4.96
C GLY A 12 -21.19 3.10 5.48
N ALA A 13 -21.66 2.87 6.71
CA ALA A 13 -22.76 3.61 7.32
C ALA A 13 -22.38 5.07 7.64
N THR A 14 -23.37 5.95 7.80
CA THR A 14 -23.17 7.32 8.28
C THR A 14 -22.99 7.39 9.80
N GLU A 15 -23.49 6.40 10.53
CA GLU A 15 -23.44 6.26 11.99
C GLU A 15 -22.86 4.89 12.40
N GLY A 16 -22.50 4.72 13.67
CA GLY A 16 -21.96 3.44 14.19
C GLY A 16 -20.45 3.41 14.49
N PRO A 17 -19.93 2.25 14.92
CA PRO A 17 -18.56 2.11 15.41
C PRO A 17 -17.53 2.15 14.27
N TYR A 18 -16.30 2.52 14.63
CA TYR A 18 -15.14 2.47 13.74
C TYR A 18 -14.33 1.20 13.99
N ASP A 19 -13.73 0.66 12.93
CA ASP A 19 -12.67 -0.36 12.99
C ASP A 19 -11.32 0.21 12.51
N GLU A 20 -10.25 -0.57 12.69
CA GLU A 20 -8.88 -0.24 12.28
C GLU A 20 -8.38 -1.31 11.28
N PRO A 21 -8.92 -1.33 10.04
CA PRO A 21 -8.77 -2.45 9.10
C PRO A 21 -7.29 -2.75 8.74
N GLY A 22 -6.41 -1.76 8.87
CA GLY A 22 -4.98 -1.94 8.62
C GLY A 22 -4.29 -2.90 9.59
N ARG A 23 -4.80 -3.09 10.82
CA ARG A 23 -4.17 -3.99 11.81
C ARG A 23 -4.21 -5.45 11.36
N GLU A 24 -5.38 -5.92 10.95
CA GLU A 24 -5.59 -7.27 10.45
C GLU A 24 -4.95 -7.47 9.06
N LEU A 25 -5.03 -6.42 8.22
CA LEU A 25 -4.46 -6.46 6.87
C LEU A 25 -2.94 -6.68 6.88
N VAL A 26 -2.21 -6.17 7.88
CA VAL A 26 -0.76 -6.42 8.01
C VAL A 26 -0.46 -7.91 8.14
N GLN A 27 -1.18 -8.61 9.03
CA GLN A 27 -0.94 -10.03 9.30
C GLN A 27 -1.26 -10.86 8.06
N THR A 28 -2.45 -10.62 7.48
CA THR A 28 -2.91 -11.34 6.30
C THR A 28 -1.98 -11.13 5.10
N LEU A 29 -1.52 -9.89 4.85
CA LEU A 29 -0.57 -9.63 3.78
C LEU A 29 0.80 -10.29 4.03
N ALA A 30 1.30 -10.24 5.28
CA ALA A 30 2.57 -10.87 5.63
C ALA A 30 2.53 -12.38 5.39
N GLU A 31 1.43 -13.06 5.71
CA GLU A 31 1.23 -14.47 5.43
C GLU A 31 1.17 -14.75 3.92
N ARG A 32 0.38 -13.97 3.16
CA ARG A 32 0.20 -14.17 1.72
C ARG A 32 1.46 -13.90 0.90
N LEU A 33 2.34 -13.04 1.40
CA LEU A 33 3.59 -12.64 0.75
C LEU A 33 4.82 -13.30 1.38
N ALA A 34 4.65 -14.28 2.28
CA ALA A 34 5.77 -14.91 2.99
C ALA A 34 6.80 -15.60 2.07
N ALA A 35 6.37 -16.04 0.88
CA ALA A 35 7.26 -16.64 -0.13
C ALA A 35 7.89 -15.60 -1.09
N ASP A 36 7.43 -14.35 -1.08
CA ASP A 36 7.90 -13.29 -1.94
C ASP A 36 9.09 -12.56 -1.29
N ALA A 37 10.31 -13.08 -1.49
CA ALA A 37 11.52 -12.63 -0.79
C ALA A 37 11.84 -11.13 -0.92
N ASP A 38 11.42 -10.49 -2.02
CA ASP A 38 11.65 -9.06 -2.30
C ASP A 38 10.54 -8.14 -1.72
N VAL A 39 9.57 -8.69 -0.99
CA VAL A 39 8.42 -7.96 -0.47
C VAL A 39 8.36 -8.03 1.05
N THR A 40 8.51 -6.88 1.70
CA THR A 40 8.32 -6.75 3.15
C THR A 40 7.04 -5.99 3.47
N VAL A 41 6.19 -6.60 4.31
CA VAL A 41 4.98 -5.96 4.84
C VAL A 41 5.30 -5.26 6.15
N THR A 42 5.35 -3.93 6.12
CA THR A 42 5.67 -3.11 7.30
C THR A 42 4.43 -2.38 7.81
N PRO A 43 4.03 -2.55 9.09
CA PRO A 43 3.05 -1.67 9.72
C PRO A 43 3.65 -0.27 9.90
N VAL A 44 2.87 0.76 9.64
CA VAL A 44 3.25 2.16 9.91
C VAL A 44 2.15 2.86 10.68
N GLU A 45 2.52 3.81 11.52
CA GLU A 45 1.55 4.51 12.37
C GLU A 45 0.60 5.37 11.54
N CYS A 46 1.09 6.11 10.54
CA CYS A 46 0.24 7.03 9.79
C CYS A 46 0.76 7.28 8.38
N LEU A 47 -0.17 7.39 7.42
CA LEU A 47 0.08 7.87 6.04
C LEU A 47 -0.64 9.20 5.74
N SER A 48 -1.30 9.79 6.74
CA SER A 48 -2.08 11.04 6.64
C SER A 48 -3.25 10.99 5.64
N VAL A 49 -3.76 9.79 5.35
CA VAL A 49 -4.91 9.58 4.44
C VAL A 49 -6.14 9.09 5.20
N CYS A 50 -6.37 9.58 6.42
CA CYS A 50 -7.42 9.07 7.31
C CYS A 50 -8.85 9.20 6.76
N ARG A 51 -9.06 10.05 5.74
CA ARG A 51 -10.36 10.21 5.06
C ARG A 51 -10.63 9.12 4.01
N ARG A 52 -9.64 8.32 3.64
CA ARG A 52 -9.71 7.24 2.63
C ARG A 52 -9.15 5.92 3.18
N PRO A 53 -9.67 5.40 4.30
CA PRO A 53 -9.25 4.11 4.85
C PRO A 53 -9.76 2.95 3.98
N CYS A 54 -9.11 1.79 3.94
CA CYS A 54 -7.77 1.48 4.44
C CYS A 54 -6.69 2.08 3.53
N THR A 55 -5.49 2.34 4.07
CA THR A 55 -4.39 2.97 3.33
C THR A 55 -3.12 2.13 3.33
N VAL A 56 -2.55 1.93 2.14
CA VAL A 56 -1.31 1.18 1.90
C VAL A 56 -0.36 2.04 1.06
N ALA A 57 0.94 1.83 1.25
CA ALA A 57 1.96 2.40 0.39
C ALA A 57 2.94 1.35 -0.12
N PHE A 58 3.29 1.46 -1.40
CA PHE A 58 4.37 0.72 -2.05
C PHE A 58 5.57 1.66 -2.21
N ALA A 59 6.71 1.28 -1.67
CA ALA A 59 7.94 2.08 -1.70
C ALA A 59 9.15 1.17 -1.78
N ALA A 60 10.19 1.61 -2.49
CA ALA A 60 11.49 0.96 -2.53
C ALA A 60 12.55 1.98 -2.97
N PRO A 61 13.84 1.78 -2.65
CA PRO A 61 14.92 2.63 -3.13
C PRO A 61 14.90 2.76 -4.66
N GLY A 62 15.08 3.99 -5.16
CA GLY A 62 15.12 4.27 -6.61
C GLY A 62 13.77 4.15 -7.34
N LYS A 63 12.68 3.78 -6.65
CA LYS A 63 11.36 3.61 -7.25
C LYS A 63 10.37 4.70 -6.87
N TRP A 64 9.40 4.96 -7.73
CA TRP A 64 8.25 5.82 -7.44
C TRP A 64 7.43 5.23 -6.30
N THR A 65 7.20 6.02 -5.24
CA THR A 65 6.34 5.59 -4.13
C THR A 65 4.88 5.83 -4.46
N TYR A 66 4.04 4.84 -4.22
CA TYR A 66 2.58 4.96 -4.32
C TYR A 66 1.96 4.99 -2.93
N VAL A 67 1.02 5.91 -2.73
CA VAL A 67 0.10 5.89 -1.58
C VAL A 67 -1.30 5.65 -2.11
N ILE A 68 -1.94 4.60 -1.63
CA ILE A 68 -3.24 4.11 -2.08
C ILE A 68 -4.22 4.15 -0.91
N GLY A 69 -5.38 4.78 -1.10
CA GLY A 69 -6.50 4.80 -0.16
C GLY A 69 -7.75 4.14 -0.74
N ASP A 70 -8.86 4.22 0.00
CA ASP A 70 -10.15 3.57 -0.31
C ASP A 70 -10.02 2.05 -0.53
N LEU A 71 -9.12 1.41 0.22
CA LEU A 71 -8.97 -0.03 0.16
C LEU A 71 -9.93 -0.70 1.13
N ASP A 72 -10.64 -1.71 0.63
CA ASP A 72 -11.33 -2.68 1.45
C ASP A 72 -10.36 -3.82 1.78
N ALA A 73 -10.06 -4.02 3.07
CA ALA A 73 -9.13 -5.05 3.53
C ALA A 73 -9.68 -6.47 3.29
N ASP A 74 -11.00 -6.61 3.22
CA ASP A 74 -11.70 -7.89 3.11
C ASP A 74 -11.79 -8.34 1.65
N THR A 75 -11.99 -7.39 0.72
CA THR A 75 -12.23 -7.71 -0.70
C THR A 75 -11.07 -7.40 -1.64
N HIS A 76 -10.11 -6.55 -1.26
CA HIS A 76 -8.99 -6.17 -2.15
C HIS A 76 -7.67 -6.88 -1.82
N LEU A 77 -7.68 -7.94 -1.00
CA LEU A 77 -6.47 -8.65 -0.60
C LEU A 77 -5.68 -9.18 -1.81
N ASP A 78 -6.34 -9.87 -2.75
CA ASP A 78 -5.67 -10.45 -3.91
C ASP A 78 -5.14 -9.36 -4.87
N ASP A 79 -5.87 -8.25 -5.02
CA ASP A 79 -5.41 -7.09 -5.78
C ASP A 79 -4.16 -6.46 -5.15
N LEU A 80 -4.08 -6.38 -3.82
CA LEU A 80 -2.92 -5.86 -3.10
C LEU A 80 -1.70 -6.78 -3.23
N VAL A 81 -1.89 -8.10 -3.12
CA VAL A 81 -0.83 -9.09 -3.33
C VAL A 81 -0.30 -9.03 -4.76
N LEU A 82 -1.20 -8.98 -5.76
CA LEU A 82 -0.82 -8.85 -7.16
C LEU A 82 -0.05 -7.54 -7.41
N ALA A 83 -0.54 -6.42 -6.87
CA ALA A 83 0.12 -5.14 -7.03
C ALA A 83 1.49 -5.09 -6.34
N ALA A 84 1.64 -5.71 -5.17
CA ALA A 84 2.92 -5.81 -4.48
C ALA A 84 3.96 -6.54 -5.35
N ARG A 85 3.57 -7.68 -5.95
CA ARG A 85 4.44 -8.44 -6.87
C ARG A 85 4.78 -7.65 -8.13
N GLN A 86 3.80 -7.01 -8.76
CA GLN A 86 4.02 -6.15 -9.92
C GLN A 86 4.96 -4.98 -9.60
N TYR A 87 4.80 -4.35 -8.43
CA TYR A 87 5.66 -3.28 -7.96
C TYR A 87 7.09 -3.77 -7.69
N ALA A 88 7.25 -4.96 -7.12
CA ALA A 88 8.54 -5.57 -6.85
C ALA A 88 9.37 -5.76 -8.13
N VAL A 89 8.76 -6.24 -9.22
CA VAL A 89 9.44 -6.46 -10.50
C VAL A 89 9.58 -5.20 -11.37
N ALA A 90 8.76 -4.16 -11.14
CA ALA A 90 8.85 -2.91 -11.89
C ALA A 90 10.14 -2.15 -11.55
N ALA A 91 11.01 -1.92 -12.54
CA ALA A 91 12.33 -1.31 -12.33
C ALA A 91 12.26 0.08 -11.67
N ASP A 92 11.30 0.92 -12.08
CA ASP A 92 11.06 2.25 -11.55
C ASP A 92 9.88 2.31 -10.56
N GLY A 93 9.28 1.17 -10.23
CA GLY A 93 8.08 1.06 -9.39
C GLY A 93 6.78 1.45 -10.08
N ILE A 94 6.76 1.72 -11.39
CA ILE A 94 5.55 2.06 -12.11
C ILE A 94 4.90 0.79 -12.68
N ILE A 95 3.81 0.35 -12.05
CA ILE A 95 2.96 -0.70 -12.61
C ILE A 95 2.26 -0.16 -13.87
N PRO A 96 2.39 -0.82 -15.04
CA PRO A 96 1.72 -0.42 -16.28
C PRO A 96 0.22 -0.25 -16.09
N TRP A 97 -0.35 0.82 -16.67
CA TRP A 97 -1.75 1.19 -16.43
C TRP A 97 -2.73 0.05 -16.67
N ARG A 98 -2.53 -0.71 -17.76
CA ARG A 98 -3.42 -1.81 -18.18
C ARG A 98 -3.36 -3.01 -17.23
N GLU A 99 -2.19 -3.29 -16.67
CA GLU A 99 -1.95 -4.44 -15.77
C GLU A 99 -2.29 -4.12 -14.31
N ARG A 100 -2.38 -2.84 -13.97
CA ARG A 100 -2.67 -2.38 -12.62
C ARG A 100 -4.06 -2.83 -12.16
N PRO A 101 -4.16 -3.48 -10.98
CA PRO A 101 -5.44 -3.84 -10.38
C PRO A 101 -6.36 -2.64 -10.18
N LEU A 102 -7.67 -2.85 -10.32
CA LEU A 102 -8.65 -1.77 -10.34
C LEU A 102 -8.66 -0.94 -9.04
N PRO A 103 -8.60 -1.54 -7.82
CA PRO A 103 -8.54 -0.77 -6.58
C PRO A 103 -7.31 0.13 -6.50
N ILE A 104 -6.16 -0.36 -6.98
CA ILE A 104 -4.89 0.39 -6.98
C ILE A 104 -4.93 1.51 -8.00
N ARG A 105 -5.59 1.30 -9.15
CA ARG A 105 -5.76 2.33 -10.19
C ARG A 105 -6.64 3.49 -9.70
N LYS A 106 -7.78 3.20 -9.05
CA LYS A 106 -8.72 4.22 -8.54
C LYS A 106 -8.28 4.83 -7.21
N GLY A 107 -7.56 4.07 -6.41
CA GLY A 107 -7.19 4.43 -5.03
C GLY A 107 -5.96 5.33 -4.91
N VAL A 108 -5.26 5.66 -6.00
CA VAL A 108 -4.04 6.51 -5.92
C VAL A 108 -4.38 7.85 -5.24
N VAL A 109 -3.74 8.09 -4.11
CA VAL A 109 -3.77 9.36 -3.37
C VAL A 109 -2.61 10.23 -3.82
N ALA A 110 -1.43 9.62 -3.88
CA ALA A 110 -0.20 10.28 -4.28
C ALA A 110 0.72 9.29 -5.00
N ARG A 111 1.52 9.84 -5.89
CA ARG A 111 2.69 9.17 -6.47
C ARG A 111 3.89 10.09 -6.32
N VAL A 112 4.86 9.69 -5.53
CA VAL A 112 6.00 10.51 -5.11
C VAL A 112 7.25 10.02 -5.84
N PRO A 113 8.04 10.91 -6.47
CA PRO A 113 9.26 10.50 -7.18
C PRO A 113 10.26 9.87 -6.20
N PRO A 114 11.13 8.98 -6.70
CA PRO A 114 12.23 8.48 -5.88
C PRO A 114 13.08 9.64 -5.40
N LEU A 115 13.62 9.53 -4.19
CA LEU A 115 14.60 10.48 -3.69
C LEU A 115 15.80 10.48 -4.63
N VAL A 116 16.22 11.66 -5.09
CA VAL A 116 17.52 11.85 -5.73
C VAL A 116 18.59 11.76 -4.65
N CYS A 117 18.89 10.55 -4.19
CA CYS A 117 20.04 10.32 -3.35
C CYS A 117 21.28 10.43 -4.25
N LYS A 118 21.98 11.58 -4.20
CA LYS A 118 23.37 11.61 -4.62
C LYS A 118 24.10 10.64 -3.70
N MET A 119 24.47 9.48 -4.21
CA MET A 119 25.36 8.59 -3.47
C MET A 119 26.71 9.31 -3.38
N GLU A 120 27.04 9.87 -2.22
CA GLU A 120 28.40 10.28 -1.92
C GLU A 120 29.23 9.01 -1.80
N THR A 121 29.94 8.68 -2.89
CA THR A 121 30.98 7.65 -2.88
C THR A 121 32.08 8.19 -1.96
N THR A 122 32.16 7.70 -0.74
CA THR A 122 33.33 7.96 0.11
C THR A 122 34.49 7.12 -0.44
N SER A 123 35.49 7.81 -0.98
CA SER A 123 36.78 7.25 -1.41
C SER A 123 37.62 6.73 -0.25
#